data_AF-A0A6N3BT91-F1
#
_entry.id   AF-A0A6N3BT91-F1
#
_cell.length_a   1.000
_cell.length_b   1.000
_cell.length_c   1.000
_cell.angle_alpha   90.00
_cell.angle_beta   90.00
_cell.angle_gamma   90.00
#
_symmetry.space_group_name_H-M   'P 1'
#
loop_
_entity.id
_entity.type
_entity.pdbx_description
1 polymer ?
#
loop_
_entity_poly.entity_id
_entity_poly.type
_entity_poly.pdbx_seq_one_letter_code
_entity_poly.pdbx_strand_id
1 'polypeptide(L)'
;MTSIASKSMDKKISLLIKVFIFINLLCPYVNKISYRNCTLILGNVFIGMAVMLLIVKKNIKNADNIFVIFLFIILVIYNVLAFINNVQYNNYYIEQINKSISFMFFISILSKIDYEFLKKNNVITFLLKTITLSLVLSIIYHFVIGGDAIRFENYGVDFSRRWTFSDDRLTWVFGHKSTYALMLVLFISIGLKFKDFFKRKKEYIFFIVVNLIVAKLISSATLIILLILIFTTYYIKNYNFKKYKIIALLLIPIVIIFAILAFYCAFNVIGKQRDLSTIGSRTYIYKAAIDNIKYFPNGVGKDFGNIFVNAQVVQVENFHNIFLNEIFRFSIPVGFMYFLLHILVSFRGISINRDIFSLSIICSCFVMFFIDYSLRTEQLSIYLFLIYICIYVKEN
;
A
#
# COMPACT_ATOMS: atom_id res chain seq x y z
N MET A 1 29.86 28.14 -2.36
CA MET A 1 29.02 27.88 -1.15
C MET A 1 27.68 27.19 -1.46
N THR A 2 26.98 27.53 -2.54
CA THR A 2 25.67 26.94 -2.91
C THR A 2 25.68 25.43 -3.19
N SER A 3 26.76 24.85 -3.73
CA SER A 3 26.84 23.40 -4.04
C SER A 3 27.12 22.50 -2.82
N ILE A 4 27.72 23.04 -1.76
CA ILE A 4 28.02 22.29 -0.53
C ILE A 4 26.75 22.21 0.33
N ALA A 5 26.00 23.31 0.44
CA ALA A 5 24.73 23.37 1.15
C ALA A 5 23.68 22.44 0.51
N SER A 6 23.59 22.37 -0.83
CA SER A 6 22.66 21.46 -1.51
C SER A 6 23.02 19.98 -1.29
N LYS A 7 24.31 19.62 -1.36
CA LYS A 7 24.78 18.25 -1.05
C LYS A 7 24.51 17.85 0.40
N SER A 8 24.63 18.78 1.35
CA SER A 8 24.31 18.53 2.76
C SER A 8 22.81 18.28 2.96
N MET A 9 21.95 19.07 2.29
CA MET A 9 20.50 18.90 2.35
C MET A 9 20.04 17.56 1.78
N ASP A 10 20.59 17.14 0.64
CA ASP A 10 20.25 15.85 0.01
C ASP A 10 20.57 14.66 0.92
N LYS A 11 21.71 14.70 1.62
CA LYS A 11 22.08 13.66 2.60
C LYS A 11 21.08 13.60 3.76
N LYS A 12 20.66 14.76 4.30
CA LYS A 12 19.66 14.82 5.39
C LYS A 12 18.31 14.26 4.96
N ILE A 13 17.82 14.66 3.78
CA ILE A 13 16.57 14.14 3.22
C ILE A 13 16.67 12.63 3.00
N SER A 14 17.78 12.14 2.43
CA SER A 14 17.99 10.71 2.25
C SER A 14 18.01 9.93 3.56
N LEU A 15 18.65 10.47 4.60
CA LEU A 15 18.67 9.86 5.93
C LEU A 15 17.25 9.74 6.49
N LEU A 16 16.46 10.81 6.44
CA LEU A 16 15.06 10.79 6.91
C LEU A 16 14.21 9.75 6.16
N ILE A 17 14.35 9.67 4.83
CA ILE A 17 13.65 8.66 4.02
C ILE A 17 14.08 7.24 4.42
N LYS A 18 15.37 6.99 4.67
CA LYS A 18 15.87 5.67 5.10
C LYS A 18 15.36 5.29 6.49
N VAL A 19 15.36 6.23 7.43
CA VAL A 19 14.80 6.02 8.78
C VAL A 19 13.31 5.73 8.69
N PHE A 20 12.57 6.48 7.86
CA PHE A 20 11.17 6.22 7.57
C PHE A 20 10.93 4.80 7.01
N ILE A 21 11.72 4.37 6.02
CA ILE A 21 11.65 3.00 5.45
C ILE A 21 11.90 1.95 6.53
N PHE A 22 12.95 2.14 7.34
CA PHE A 22 13.31 1.22 8.41
C PHE A 22 12.17 1.05 9.41
N ILE A 23 11.62 2.17 9.91
CA ILE A 23 10.54 2.18 10.90
C ILE A 23 9.31 1.48 10.34
N ASN A 24 8.85 1.84 9.14
CA ASN A 24 7.60 1.29 8.61
C ASN A 24 7.67 -0.21 8.27
N LEU A 25 8.86 -0.72 7.95
CA LEU A 25 9.02 -2.11 7.52
C LEU A 25 9.46 -3.06 8.65
N LEU A 26 10.06 -2.55 9.73
CA LEU A 26 10.62 -3.39 10.79
C LEU A 26 10.01 -3.12 12.17
N CYS A 27 9.64 -1.88 12.47
CA CYS A 27 9.10 -1.49 13.76
C CYS A 27 8.11 -0.31 13.65
N PRO A 28 6.98 -0.49 12.95
CA PRO A 28 6.01 0.57 12.74
C PRO A 28 5.34 0.94 14.07
N TYR A 29 5.92 1.92 14.76
CA TYR A 29 5.40 2.39 16.04
C TYR A 29 4.23 3.33 15.84
N VAL A 30 3.14 3.04 16.55
CA VAL A 30 1.93 3.85 16.58
C VAL A 30 1.42 4.03 18.00
N ASN A 31 0.91 5.21 18.30
CA ASN A 31 0.08 5.44 19.48
C ASN A 31 -1.38 5.49 19.04
N LYS A 32 -2.27 4.84 19.80
CA LYS A 32 -3.67 4.59 19.46
C LYS A 32 -4.57 4.86 20.66
N ILE A 33 -5.65 5.61 20.42
CA ILE A 33 -6.73 5.79 21.42
C ILE A 33 -7.71 4.61 21.38
N SER A 34 -7.88 4.00 20.22
CA SER A 34 -8.65 2.75 20.06
C SER A 34 -8.07 1.90 18.94
N TYR A 35 -8.61 0.69 18.76
CA TYR A 35 -8.08 -0.32 17.84
C TYR A 35 -7.75 0.22 16.42
N ARG A 36 -8.55 1.17 15.91
CA ARG A 36 -8.41 1.76 14.56
C ARG A 36 -7.96 3.22 14.54
N ASN A 37 -7.88 3.90 15.68
CA ASN A 37 -7.64 5.34 15.75
C ASN A 37 -6.23 5.66 16.24
N CYS A 38 -5.35 6.05 15.31
CA CYS A 38 -3.96 6.41 15.61
C CYS A 38 -3.84 7.90 15.96
N THR A 39 -3.19 8.20 17.08
CA THR A 39 -2.80 9.56 17.47
C THR A 39 -1.41 9.93 16.98
N LEU A 40 -0.48 8.97 17.01
CA LEU A 40 0.89 9.18 16.55
C LEU A 40 1.28 8.04 15.64
N ILE A 41 1.87 8.35 14.50
CA ILE A 41 2.51 7.37 13.64
C ILE A 41 3.97 7.82 13.53
N LEU A 42 4.90 7.06 14.10
CA LEU A 42 6.30 7.48 14.17
C LEU A 42 6.90 7.71 12.77
N GLY A 43 6.50 6.88 11.79
CA GLY A 43 6.86 7.08 10.39
C GLY A 43 6.44 8.45 9.84
N ASN A 44 5.27 8.96 10.26
CA ASN A 44 4.75 10.26 9.84
C ASN A 44 5.58 11.43 10.39
N VAL A 45 6.18 11.28 11.58
CA VAL A 45 7.07 12.29 12.16
C VAL A 45 8.30 12.50 11.26
N PHE A 46 8.96 11.42 10.85
CA PHE A 46 10.16 11.49 10.02
C PHE A 46 9.90 12.02 8.61
N ILE A 47 8.77 11.63 7.98
CA ILE A 47 8.42 12.21 6.67
C ILE A 47 7.91 13.64 6.80
N GLY A 48 7.29 14.03 7.92
CA GLY A 48 6.95 15.43 8.20
C GLY A 48 8.20 16.30 8.22
N MET A 49 9.25 15.85 8.91
CA MET A 49 10.57 16.50 8.85
C MET A 49 11.14 16.53 7.43
N ALA A 50 11.00 15.43 6.66
CA ALA A 50 11.48 15.37 5.28
C ALA A 50 10.72 16.36 4.37
N VAL A 51 9.41 16.48 4.53
CA VAL A 51 8.56 17.46 3.81
C VAL A 51 9.05 18.88 4.06
N MET A 52 9.32 19.25 5.32
CA MET A 52 9.84 20.58 5.65
C MET A 52 11.15 20.88 4.92
N LEU A 53 12.08 19.91 4.87
CA LEU A 53 13.34 20.07 4.12
C LEU A 53 13.12 20.13 2.60
N LEU A 54 12.17 19.36 2.06
CA LEU A 54 11.85 19.33 0.63
C LEU A 54 11.19 20.63 0.16
N ILE A 55 10.38 21.27 1.00
CA ILE A 55 9.78 22.59 0.72
C ILE A 55 10.86 23.66 0.60
N VAL A 56 11.84 23.68 1.52
CA VAL A 56 12.93 24.66 1.52
C VAL A 56 13.96 24.41 0.41
N LYS A 57 14.04 23.17 -0.11
CA LYS A 57 14.95 22.82 -1.21
C LYS A 57 14.56 23.57 -2.49
N LYS A 58 15.41 24.52 -2.92
CA LYS A 58 15.17 25.39 -4.08
C LYS A 58 15.00 24.66 -5.43
N ASN A 59 15.59 23.48 -5.60
CA ASN A 59 15.49 22.74 -6.86
C ASN A 59 14.08 22.16 -7.03
N ILE A 60 13.30 22.69 -7.96
CA ILE A 60 12.06 22.06 -8.45
C ILE A 60 12.45 21.20 -9.65
N LYS A 61 12.06 19.93 -9.65
CA LYS A 61 12.10 19.11 -10.86
C LYS A 61 11.08 19.69 -11.84
N ASN A 62 11.33 19.61 -13.15
CA ASN A 62 10.27 19.74 -14.16
C ASN A 62 9.30 18.54 -14.09
N ALA A 63 8.81 18.21 -12.90
CA ALA A 63 7.59 17.43 -12.74
C ALA A 63 6.47 18.21 -13.42
N ASP A 64 5.44 17.51 -13.86
CA ASP A 64 4.25 18.12 -14.43
C ASP A 64 3.58 19.00 -13.36
N ASN A 65 4.01 20.26 -13.30
CA ASN A 65 3.70 21.19 -12.21
C ASN A 65 2.18 21.33 -12.05
N ILE A 66 1.43 21.22 -13.16
CA ILE A 66 -0.03 21.25 -13.16
C ILE A 66 -0.60 20.08 -12.36
N PHE A 67 -0.12 18.85 -12.58
CA PHE A 67 -0.60 17.68 -11.83
C PHE A 67 -0.31 17.80 -10.34
N VAL A 68 0.89 18.26 -9.97
CA VAL A 68 1.29 18.45 -8.57
C VAL A 68 0.40 19.52 -7.91
N ILE A 69 0.18 20.66 -8.58
CA ILE A 69 -0.69 21.74 -8.10
C ILE A 69 -2.13 21.22 -7.95
N PHE A 70 -2.64 20.49 -8.93
CA PHE A 70 -3.99 19.94 -8.87
C PHE A 70 -4.16 18.96 -7.71
N LEU A 71 -3.19 18.06 -7.51
CA LEU A 71 -3.20 17.12 -6.38
C LEU A 71 -3.15 17.85 -5.03
N PHE A 72 -2.37 18.94 -4.95
CA PHE A 72 -2.33 19.80 -3.76
C PHE A 72 -3.66 20.52 -3.51
N ILE A 73 -4.31 21.06 -4.53
CA ILE A 73 -5.63 21.70 -4.42
C ILE A 73 -6.67 20.70 -3.87
N ILE A 74 -6.73 19.49 -4.42
CA ILE A 74 -7.65 18.45 -3.91
C ILE A 74 -7.32 18.09 -2.45
N LEU A 75 -6.04 18.03 -2.07
CA LEU A 75 -5.65 17.79 -0.68
C LEU A 75 -6.08 18.93 0.26
N VAL A 76 -6.00 20.19 -0.20
CA VAL A 76 -6.50 21.34 0.56
C VAL A 76 -8.02 21.25 0.73
N ILE A 77 -8.76 20.95 -0.34
CA ILE A 77 -10.22 20.76 -0.26
C ILE A 77 -10.58 19.61 0.68
N TYR A 78 -9.89 18.47 0.60
CA TYR A 78 -10.03 17.36 1.55
C TYR A 78 -9.87 17.83 3.00
N ASN A 79 -8.83 18.63 3.27
CA ASN A 79 -8.56 19.16 4.61
C ASN A 79 -9.61 20.15 5.10
N VAL A 80 -10.09 21.04 4.24
CA VAL A 80 -11.14 22.00 4.60
C VAL A 80 -12.43 21.24 4.95
N LEU A 81 -12.85 20.29 4.11
CA LEU A 81 -14.06 19.50 4.36
C LEU A 81 -13.92 18.63 5.62
N ALA A 82 -12.77 17.96 5.80
CA ALA A 82 -12.50 17.15 6.97
C ALA A 82 -12.45 18.00 8.24
N PHE A 83 -11.87 19.20 8.18
CA PHE A 83 -11.82 20.12 9.31
C PHE A 83 -13.23 20.59 9.72
N ILE A 84 -14.04 21.04 8.75
CA ILE A 84 -15.43 21.43 9.00
C ILE A 84 -16.19 20.28 9.69
N ASN A 85 -16.07 19.06 9.16
CA ASN A 85 -16.76 17.90 9.71
C ASN A 85 -16.23 17.49 11.10
N ASN A 86 -14.93 17.65 11.34
CA ASN A 86 -14.33 17.38 12.64
C ASN A 86 -14.75 18.39 13.71
N VAL A 87 -14.88 19.68 13.35
CA VAL A 87 -15.38 20.74 14.24
C VAL A 87 -16.85 20.50 14.59
N GLN A 88 -17.66 20.12 13.62
CA GLN A 88 -19.11 20.03 13.80
C GLN A 88 -19.57 18.70 14.42
N TYR A 89 -18.92 17.58 14.07
CA TYR A 89 -19.45 16.24 14.37
C TYR A 89 -18.44 15.31 15.04
N ASN A 90 -17.25 15.13 14.42
CA ASN A 90 -16.41 13.96 14.72
C ASN A 90 -15.36 14.16 15.81
N ASN A 91 -14.92 15.40 16.06
CA ASN A 91 -13.87 15.77 17.02
C ASN A 91 -12.59 14.92 16.90
N TYR A 92 -12.21 14.51 15.69
CA TYR A 92 -11.08 13.59 15.47
C TYR A 92 -10.12 14.08 14.37
N TYR A 93 -9.43 15.18 14.68
CA TYR A 93 -8.51 15.89 13.78
C TYR A 93 -7.22 15.13 13.46
N ILE A 94 -6.76 14.27 14.37
CA ILE A 94 -5.42 13.68 14.28
C ILE A 94 -5.29 12.76 13.06
N GLU A 95 -6.37 12.06 12.73
CA GLU A 95 -6.41 11.18 11.56
C GLU A 95 -6.35 11.96 10.25
N GLN A 96 -7.02 13.11 10.17
CA GLN A 96 -6.90 14.05 9.05
C GLN A 96 -5.44 14.53 8.91
N ILE A 97 -4.79 14.91 10.02
CA ILE A 97 -3.39 15.34 10.01
C ILE A 97 -2.49 14.22 9.48
N ASN A 98 -2.64 13.00 10.00
CA ASN A 98 -1.83 11.86 9.58
C ASN A 98 -1.93 11.58 8.08
N LYS A 99 -3.14 11.58 7.52
CA LYS A 99 -3.35 11.39 6.07
C LYS A 99 -2.78 12.52 5.24
N SER A 100 -2.91 13.74 5.74
CA SER A 100 -2.41 14.94 5.07
C SER A 100 -0.89 14.95 5.00
N ILE A 101 -0.20 14.55 6.06
CA ILE A 101 1.26 14.37 6.05
C ILE A 101 1.66 13.33 5.00
N SER A 102 0.95 12.20 4.90
CA SER A 102 1.24 11.16 3.89
C SER A 102 1.16 11.70 2.46
N PHE A 103 0.08 12.42 2.13
CA PHE A 103 -0.09 12.99 0.78
C PHE A 103 0.85 14.16 0.51
N MET A 104 1.11 15.02 1.49
CA MET A 104 2.11 16.08 1.39
C MET A 104 3.50 15.52 1.11
N PHE A 105 3.86 14.41 1.76
CA PHE A 105 5.09 13.69 1.47
C PHE A 105 5.14 13.20 0.02
N PHE A 106 4.07 12.56 -0.45
CA PHE A 106 3.96 12.10 -1.83
C PHE A 106 4.09 13.25 -2.87
N ILE A 107 3.38 14.35 -2.66
CA ILE A 107 3.45 15.57 -3.49
C ILE A 107 4.89 16.13 -3.51
N SER A 108 5.53 16.17 -2.34
CA SER A 108 6.89 16.69 -2.19
C SER A 108 7.92 15.83 -2.93
N ILE A 109 7.85 14.50 -2.80
CA ILE A 109 8.79 13.61 -3.50
C ILE A 109 8.56 13.60 -5.03
N LEU A 110 7.31 13.72 -5.49
CA LEU A 110 7.02 13.89 -6.93
C LEU A 110 7.72 15.12 -7.53
N SER A 111 7.77 16.20 -6.76
CA SER A 111 8.26 17.51 -7.22
C SER A 111 9.77 17.70 -7.09
N LYS A 112 10.42 16.96 -6.17
CA LYS A 112 11.77 17.29 -5.70
C LYS A 112 12.76 16.12 -5.75
N ILE A 113 12.27 14.89 -5.85
CA ILE A 113 13.10 13.68 -5.86
C ILE A 113 13.02 13.04 -7.25
N ASP A 114 14.16 12.64 -7.78
CA ASP A 114 14.31 11.95 -9.05
C ASP A 114 15.12 10.66 -8.90
N TYR A 115 15.25 9.93 -10.01
CA TYR A 115 15.99 8.68 -10.04
C TYR A 115 17.47 8.87 -9.64
N GLU A 116 18.10 9.94 -10.10
CA GLU A 116 19.51 10.25 -9.78
C GLU A 116 19.71 10.50 -8.29
N PHE A 117 18.81 11.24 -7.62
CA PHE A 117 18.85 11.38 -6.17
C PHE A 117 18.76 10.03 -5.48
N LEU A 118 17.80 9.17 -5.89
CA LEU A 118 17.57 7.87 -5.27
C LEU A 118 18.77 6.93 -5.45
N LYS A 119 19.36 6.93 -6.66
CA LYS A 119 20.54 6.14 -7.02
C LYS A 119 21.78 6.62 -6.27
N LYS A 120 22.11 7.92 -6.38
CA LYS A 120 23.28 8.53 -5.71
C LYS A 120 23.27 8.33 -4.20
N ASN A 121 22.09 8.39 -3.58
CA ASN A 121 21.96 8.21 -2.14
C ASN A 121 21.63 6.76 -1.72
N ASN A 122 21.67 5.79 -2.63
CA ASN A 122 21.40 4.37 -2.37
C ASN A 122 20.04 4.10 -1.69
N VAL A 123 19.01 4.89 -1.99
CA VAL A 123 17.69 4.75 -1.37
C VAL A 123 17.00 3.48 -1.85
N ILE A 124 17.07 3.18 -3.16
CA ILE A 124 16.47 1.96 -3.74
C ILE A 124 17.15 0.70 -3.19
N THR A 125 18.48 0.66 -3.17
CA THR A 125 19.22 -0.47 -2.58
C THR A 125 18.90 -0.65 -1.10
N PHE A 126 18.79 0.45 -0.34
CA PHE A 126 18.40 0.39 1.07
C PHE A 126 17.00 -0.20 1.22
N LEU A 127 16.02 0.32 0.45
CA LEU A 127 14.65 -0.19 0.45
C LEU A 127 14.58 -1.69 0.15
N LEU A 128 15.22 -2.16 -0.92
CA LEU A 128 15.25 -3.58 -1.29
C LEU A 128 15.81 -4.45 -0.16
N LYS A 129 16.92 -4.02 0.46
CA LYS A 129 17.53 -4.74 1.59
C LYS A 129 16.63 -4.75 2.83
N THR A 130 15.99 -3.63 3.16
CA THR A 130 15.06 -3.56 4.30
C THR A 130 13.82 -4.43 4.06
N ILE A 131 13.30 -4.47 2.84
CA ILE A 131 12.23 -5.40 2.44
C ILE A 131 12.69 -6.85 2.64
N THR A 132 13.85 -7.23 2.09
CA THR A 132 14.39 -8.60 2.29
C THR A 132 14.53 -8.95 3.77
N LEU A 133 15.09 -8.03 4.56
CA LEU A 133 15.26 -8.22 6.00
C LEU A 133 13.91 -8.41 6.70
N SER A 134 12.92 -7.56 6.42
CA SER A 134 11.56 -7.70 6.96
C SER A 134 10.95 -9.06 6.62
N LEU A 135 11.09 -9.51 5.38
CA LEU A 135 10.53 -10.78 4.93
C LEU A 135 11.20 -11.96 5.65
N VAL A 136 12.54 -11.97 5.72
CA VAL A 136 13.30 -13.00 6.43
C VAL A 136 12.93 -13.04 7.91
N LEU A 137 12.86 -11.88 8.56
CA LEU A 137 12.45 -11.80 9.97
C LEU A 137 11.02 -12.30 10.15
N SER A 138 10.10 -12.03 9.21
CA SER A 138 8.73 -12.54 9.28
C SER A 138 8.65 -14.06 9.20
N ILE A 139 9.50 -14.70 8.37
CA ILE A 139 9.60 -16.17 8.28
C ILE A 139 10.20 -16.74 9.56
N ILE A 140 11.28 -16.15 10.07
CA ILE A 140 11.93 -16.58 11.32
C ILE A 140 10.93 -16.49 12.47
N TYR A 141 10.19 -15.39 12.59
CA TYR A 141 9.19 -15.22 13.63
C TYR A 141 8.07 -16.27 13.55
N HIS A 142 7.61 -16.57 12.34
CA HIS A 142 6.56 -17.57 12.14
C HIS A 142 7.01 -19.00 12.50
N PHE A 143 8.20 -19.42 12.07
CA PHE A 143 8.64 -20.81 12.25
C PHE A 143 9.46 -21.06 13.52
N VAL A 144 10.30 -20.11 13.94
CA VAL A 144 11.20 -20.28 15.09
C VAL A 144 10.54 -19.82 16.38
N ILE A 145 9.87 -18.66 16.35
CA ILE A 145 9.22 -18.09 17.54
C ILE A 145 7.77 -18.58 17.68
N GLY A 146 7.15 -19.01 16.58
CA GLY A 146 5.77 -19.50 16.57
C GLY A 146 4.74 -18.36 16.73
N GLY A 147 5.00 -17.19 16.14
CA GLY A 147 4.11 -16.04 16.18
C GLY A 147 3.57 -15.61 14.81
N ASP A 148 2.43 -14.93 14.82
CA ASP A 148 1.72 -14.47 13.61
C ASP A 148 1.83 -12.95 13.38
N ALA A 149 1.98 -12.17 14.45
CA ALA A 149 2.07 -10.71 14.37
C ALA A 149 2.94 -10.11 15.47
N ILE A 150 3.60 -8.98 15.17
CA ILE A 150 4.25 -8.13 16.16
C ILE A 150 3.65 -6.74 16.04
N ARG A 151 3.20 -6.16 17.15
CA ARG A 151 2.58 -4.83 17.20
C ARG A 151 3.39 -3.91 18.09
N PHE A 152 3.81 -2.77 17.55
CA PHE A 152 4.54 -1.72 18.27
C PHE A 152 3.54 -0.60 18.61
N GLU A 153 2.78 -0.78 19.69
CA GLU A 153 1.63 0.08 20.02
C GLU A 153 1.70 0.59 21.46
N ASN A 154 1.22 1.82 21.72
CA ASN A 154 0.89 2.33 23.07
C ASN A 154 1.96 2.07 24.15
N TYR A 155 3.23 2.37 23.83
CA TYR A 155 4.41 2.18 24.71
C TYR A 155 4.89 0.73 24.92
N GLY A 156 4.30 -0.25 24.24
CA GLY A 156 4.66 -1.66 24.35
C GLY A 156 4.99 -2.33 23.01
N VAL A 157 5.37 -3.60 23.10
CA VAL A 157 5.53 -4.50 21.96
C VAL A 157 4.71 -5.76 22.25
N ASP A 158 3.63 -5.95 21.49
CA ASP A 158 2.75 -7.10 21.63
C ASP A 158 3.08 -8.17 20.60
N PHE A 159 3.17 -9.42 21.06
CA PHE A 159 3.48 -10.58 20.25
C PHE A 159 2.24 -11.48 20.18
N SER A 160 1.65 -11.60 18.98
CA SER A 160 0.54 -12.51 18.76
C SER A 160 1.09 -13.90 18.45
N ARG A 161 0.74 -14.89 19.27
CA ARG A 161 1.11 -16.30 19.05
C ARG A 161 0.37 -16.88 17.85
N ARG A 162 0.95 -17.91 17.25
CA ARG A 162 0.28 -18.70 16.20
C ARG A 162 -1.02 -19.29 16.73
N TRP A 163 -2.04 -19.36 15.89
CA TRP A 163 -3.40 -19.82 16.23
C TRP A 163 -4.22 -18.88 17.12
N THR A 164 -3.76 -17.64 17.32
CA THR A 164 -4.64 -16.61 17.91
C THR A 164 -5.85 -16.32 17.02
N PHE A 165 -5.73 -16.64 15.73
CA PHE A 165 -6.79 -16.51 14.74
C PHE A 165 -7.34 -17.87 14.32
N SER A 166 -8.59 -17.90 13.84
CA SER A 166 -9.26 -19.12 13.35
C SER A 166 -8.61 -19.75 12.11
N ASP A 167 -7.74 -19.02 11.43
CA ASP A 167 -6.93 -19.42 10.29
C ASP A 167 -5.45 -19.13 10.57
N ASP A 168 -4.56 -20.08 10.22
CA ASP A 168 -3.10 -19.90 10.29
C ASP A 168 -2.69 -18.78 9.31
N ARG A 169 -2.26 -17.62 9.83
CA ARG A 169 -1.98 -16.44 9.02
C ARG A 169 -0.81 -15.63 9.55
N LEU A 170 0.25 -15.53 8.74
CA LEU A 170 1.32 -14.56 8.99
C LEU A 170 0.85 -13.15 8.63
N THR A 171 0.88 -12.22 9.57
CA THR A 171 0.55 -10.79 9.35
C THR A 171 1.72 -9.85 9.63
N TRP A 172 2.76 -10.35 10.31
CA TRP A 172 4.00 -9.64 10.63
C TRP A 172 3.71 -8.29 11.31
N VAL A 173 4.49 -7.25 11.02
CA VAL A 173 4.32 -5.90 11.59
C VAL A 173 3.17 -5.10 10.96
N PHE A 174 2.45 -5.68 9.98
CA PHE A 174 1.41 -4.96 9.23
C PHE A 174 0.01 -5.11 9.84
N GLY A 175 -0.11 -5.84 10.95
CA GLY A 175 -1.33 -5.94 11.79
C GLY A 175 -2.51 -6.68 11.16
N HIS A 176 -2.54 -6.88 9.84
CA HIS A 176 -3.58 -7.64 9.14
C HIS A 176 -3.07 -8.28 7.85
N LYS A 177 -3.62 -9.46 7.51
CA LYS A 177 -3.21 -10.25 6.33
C LYS A 177 -3.35 -9.47 5.02
N SER A 178 -4.43 -8.70 4.89
CA SER A 178 -4.72 -7.94 3.66
C SER A 178 -3.83 -6.71 3.51
N THR A 179 -3.38 -6.14 4.63
CA THR A 179 -2.38 -5.06 4.62
C THR A 179 -1.00 -5.59 4.24
N TYR A 180 -0.61 -6.74 4.79
CA TYR A 180 0.65 -7.36 4.38
C TYR A 180 0.62 -7.82 2.92
N ALA A 181 -0.50 -8.37 2.45
CA ALA A 181 -0.70 -8.74 1.05
C ALA A 181 -0.54 -7.54 0.10
N LEU A 182 -1.11 -6.38 0.43
CA LEU A 182 -0.91 -5.15 -0.35
C LEU A 182 0.58 -4.77 -0.43
N MET A 183 1.30 -4.85 0.69
CA MET A 183 2.74 -4.57 0.72
C MET A 183 3.54 -5.56 -0.13
N LEU A 184 3.22 -6.86 -0.09
CA LEU A 184 3.90 -7.88 -0.90
C LEU A 184 3.73 -7.68 -2.41
N VAL A 185 2.53 -7.27 -2.86
CA VAL A 185 2.30 -6.88 -4.26
C VAL A 185 3.32 -5.81 -4.65
N LEU A 186 3.44 -4.75 -3.85
CA LEU A 186 4.37 -3.65 -4.10
C LEU A 186 5.83 -4.10 -3.99
N PHE A 187 6.19 -4.94 -3.02
CA PHE A 187 7.57 -5.44 -2.86
C PHE A 187 8.02 -6.24 -4.07
N ILE A 188 7.20 -7.17 -4.56
CA ILE A 188 7.48 -7.92 -5.79
C ILE A 188 7.61 -6.97 -6.98
N SER A 189 6.68 -6.02 -7.14
CA SER A 189 6.74 -5.05 -8.23
C SER A 189 8.03 -4.21 -8.23
N ILE A 190 8.50 -3.76 -7.06
CA ILE A 190 9.77 -3.04 -6.93
C ILE A 190 10.94 -3.95 -7.25
N GLY A 191 10.96 -5.18 -6.74
CA GLY A 191 12.02 -6.15 -7.01
C GLY A 191 12.13 -6.50 -8.49
N LEU A 192 11.00 -6.64 -9.19
CA LEU A 192 10.95 -6.86 -10.63
C LEU A 192 11.46 -5.64 -11.42
N LYS A 193 10.97 -4.45 -11.06
CA LYS A 193 11.34 -3.20 -11.75
C LYS A 193 12.82 -2.85 -11.59
N PHE A 194 13.36 -2.98 -10.37
CA PHE A 194 14.73 -2.61 -10.03
C PHE A 194 15.63 -3.84 -9.86
N LYS A 195 15.44 -4.88 -10.68
CA LYS A 195 16.23 -6.12 -10.63
C LYS A 195 17.74 -5.89 -10.75
N ASP A 196 18.16 -4.81 -11.41
CA ASP A 196 19.57 -4.51 -11.67
C ASP A 196 20.26 -3.83 -10.46
N PHE A 197 19.49 -3.47 -9.42
CA PHE A 197 20.05 -3.00 -8.15
C PHE A 197 20.51 -4.14 -7.23
N PHE A 198 20.23 -5.40 -7.58
CA PHE A 198 20.78 -6.56 -6.88
C PHE A 198 22.19 -6.85 -7.42
N LYS A 199 23.20 -6.91 -6.53
CA LYS A 199 24.59 -7.07 -6.95
C LYS A 199 24.84 -8.44 -7.59
N ARG A 200 24.10 -9.44 -7.15
CA ARG A 200 24.25 -10.84 -7.57
C ARG A 200 22.90 -11.42 -7.95
N LYS A 201 22.84 -12.21 -9.02
CA LYS A 201 21.64 -12.95 -9.44
C LYS A 201 21.03 -13.79 -8.30
N LYS A 202 21.88 -14.36 -7.43
CA LYS A 202 21.45 -15.10 -6.23
C LYS A 202 20.67 -14.24 -5.24
N GLU A 203 21.03 -12.97 -5.06
CA GLU A 203 20.32 -12.04 -4.16
C GLU A 203 18.92 -11.72 -4.69
N TYR A 204 18.79 -11.51 -6.00
CA TYR A 204 17.50 -11.31 -6.66
C TYR A 204 16.61 -12.56 -6.55
N ILE A 205 17.15 -13.74 -6.85
CA ILE A 205 16.39 -14.99 -6.71
C ILE A 205 15.95 -15.20 -5.26
N PHE A 206 16.85 -14.96 -4.30
CA PHE A 206 16.52 -15.04 -2.88
C PHE A 206 15.39 -14.06 -2.50
N PHE A 207 15.45 -12.81 -2.96
CA PHE A 207 14.38 -11.83 -2.76
C PHE A 207 13.02 -12.35 -3.25
N ILE A 208 12.96 -12.87 -4.48
CA ILE A 208 11.72 -13.40 -5.07
C ILE A 208 11.21 -14.61 -4.28
N VAL A 209 12.08 -15.57 -3.98
CA VAL A 209 11.70 -16.80 -3.26
C VAL A 209 11.16 -16.48 -1.87
N VAL A 210 11.83 -15.63 -1.11
CA VAL A 210 11.40 -15.25 0.25
C VAL A 210 10.03 -14.54 0.18
N ASN A 211 9.82 -13.62 -0.77
CA ASN A 211 8.50 -12.99 -0.95
C ASN A 211 7.40 -14.03 -1.24
N LEU A 212 7.66 -15.01 -2.11
CA LEU A 212 6.69 -16.05 -2.47
C LEU A 212 6.38 -16.99 -1.29
N ILE A 213 7.38 -17.30 -0.47
CA ILE A 213 7.17 -18.06 0.78
C ILE A 213 6.24 -17.27 1.69
N VAL A 214 6.51 -15.99 1.95
CA VAL A 214 5.64 -15.15 2.78
C VAL A 214 4.23 -15.05 2.18
N ALA A 215 4.10 -14.89 0.86
CA ALA A 215 2.80 -14.83 0.18
C ALA A 215 1.96 -16.10 0.42
N LYS A 216 2.61 -17.27 0.48
CA LYS A 216 1.96 -18.53 0.86
C LYS A 216 1.53 -18.54 2.33
N LEU A 217 2.38 -18.07 3.24
CA LEU A 217 2.11 -18.02 4.69
C LEU A 217 0.98 -17.06 5.10
N ILE A 218 0.71 -16.03 4.29
CA ILE A 218 -0.43 -15.13 4.50
C ILE A 218 -1.77 -15.84 4.23
N SER A 219 -1.75 -16.95 3.48
CA SER A 219 -2.95 -17.73 3.11
C SER A 219 -4.05 -16.88 2.45
N SER A 220 -3.65 -15.99 1.52
CA SER A 220 -4.57 -15.14 0.77
C SER A 220 -4.60 -15.53 -0.71
N ALA A 221 -5.72 -16.11 -1.15
CA ALA A 221 -5.93 -16.46 -2.55
C ALA A 221 -5.92 -15.21 -3.46
N THR A 222 -6.49 -14.10 -2.99
CA THR A 222 -6.46 -12.81 -3.70
C THR A 222 -5.03 -12.37 -3.98
N LEU A 223 -4.14 -12.46 -2.99
CA LEU A 223 -2.73 -12.12 -3.17
C LEU A 223 -2.08 -12.97 -4.27
N ILE A 224 -2.28 -14.29 -4.26
CA ILE A 224 -1.67 -15.20 -5.22
C ILE A 224 -2.11 -14.84 -6.65
N ILE A 225 -3.41 -14.60 -6.87
CA ILE A 225 -3.95 -14.19 -8.17
C ILE A 225 -3.31 -12.86 -8.63
N LEU A 226 -3.21 -11.88 -7.72
CA LEU A 226 -2.58 -10.60 -8.04
C LEU A 226 -1.09 -10.75 -8.36
N LEU A 227 -0.34 -11.59 -7.64
CA LEU A 227 1.06 -11.85 -7.96
C LEU A 227 1.23 -12.51 -9.33
N ILE A 228 0.37 -13.46 -9.69
CA ILE A 228 0.36 -14.07 -11.05
C ILE A 228 0.17 -12.98 -12.11
N LEU A 229 -0.78 -12.05 -11.90
CA LEU A 229 -1.01 -10.93 -12.80
C LEU A 229 0.22 -10.02 -12.92
N ILE A 230 0.88 -9.70 -11.79
CA ILE A 230 2.10 -8.88 -11.76
C ILE A 230 3.24 -9.53 -12.54
N PHE A 231 3.54 -10.81 -12.28
CA PHE A 231 4.59 -11.53 -13.02
C PHE A 231 4.26 -11.63 -14.51
N THR A 232 3.02 -12.00 -14.84
CA THR A 232 2.59 -12.18 -16.23
C THR A 232 2.75 -10.88 -17.02
N THR A 233 2.24 -9.76 -16.50
CA THR A 233 2.35 -8.45 -17.17
C THR A 233 3.78 -7.94 -17.24
N TYR A 234 4.62 -8.20 -16.23
CA TYR A 234 6.06 -7.88 -16.27
C TYR A 234 6.78 -8.63 -17.39
N TYR A 235 6.57 -9.95 -17.51
CA TYR A 235 7.22 -10.74 -18.54
C TYR A 235 6.69 -10.41 -19.94
N ILE A 236 5.37 -10.19 -20.10
CA ILE A 236 4.78 -9.74 -21.37
C ILE A 236 5.40 -8.40 -21.79
N LYS A 237 5.50 -7.42 -20.87
CA LYS A 237 6.10 -6.10 -21.16
C LYS A 237 7.53 -6.22 -21.69
N ASN A 238 8.33 -7.13 -21.13
CA ASN A 238 9.73 -7.31 -21.48
C ASN A 238 9.97 -8.35 -22.58
N TYR A 239 8.91 -9.00 -23.09
CA TYR A 239 9.02 -10.00 -24.13
C TYR A 239 9.22 -9.37 -25.50
N ASN A 240 10.24 -9.82 -26.23
CA ASN A 240 10.50 -9.33 -27.58
C ASN A 240 9.59 -10.03 -28.60
N PHE A 241 8.33 -9.58 -28.69
CA PHE A 241 7.32 -10.13 -29.60
C PHE A 241 7.73 -10.09 -31.07
N LYS A 242 8.54 -9.11 -31.49
CA LYS A 242 9.02 -9.03 -32.88
C LYS A 242 9.95 -10.18 -33.23
N LYS A 243 10.85 -10.55 -32.31
CA LYS A 243 11.83 -11.63 -32.52
C LYS A 243 11.21 -13.03 -32.42
N TYR A 244 10.19 -13.20 -31.58
CA TYR A 244 9.64 -14.52 -31.25
C TYR A 244 8.15 -14.67 -31.58
N LYS A 245 7.65 -13.90 -32.56
CA LYS A 245 6.22 -13.78 -32.89
C LYS A 245 5.52 -15.13 -33.08
N ILE A 246 6.15 -16.05 -33.82
CA ILE A 246 5.57 -17.37 -34.14
C ILE A 246 5.47 -18.24 -32.88
N ILE A 247 6.53 -18.28 -32.07
CA ILE A 247 6.54 -19.02 -30.80
C ILE A 247 5.48 -18.46 -29.85
N ALA A 248 5.36 -17.13 -29.76
CA ALA A 248 4.32 -16.49 -28.95
C ALA A 248 2.91 -16.87 -29.42
N LEU A 249 2.64 -16.83 -30.73
CA LEU A 249 1.34 -17.24 -31.31
C LEU A 249 1.01 -18.71 -31.01
N LEU A 250 1.99 -19.61 -31.10
CA LEU A 250 1.82 -21.04 -30.80
C LEU A 250 1.62 -21.31 -29.30
N LEU A 251 2.15 -20.45 -28.43
CA LEU A 251 2.00 -20.58 -26.98
C LEU A 251 0.69 -19.97 -26.46
N ILE A 252 0.01 -19.08 -27.19
CA ILE A 252 -1.25 -18.47 -26.76
C ILE A 252 -2.31 -19.52 -26.37
N PRO A 253 -2.60 -20.56 -27.18
CA PRO A 253 -3.56 -21.59 -26.79
C PRO A 253 -3.16 -22.33 -25.52
N ILE A 254 -1.87 -22.66 -25.37
CA ILE A 254 -1.33 -23.37 -24.20
C ILE A 254 -1.47 -22.50 -22.95
N VAL A 255 -1.13 -21.21 -23.04
CA VAL A 255 -1.27 -20.25 -21.95
C VAL A 255 -2.74 -20.04 -21.58
N ILE A 256 -3.64 -19.97 -22.56
CA ILE A 256 -5.09 -19.86 -22.32
C ILE A 256 -5.61 -21.12 -21.61
N ILE A 257 -5.25 -22.31 -22.08
CA ILE A 257 -5.65 -23.58 -21.45
C ILE A 257 -5.12 -23.64 -20.01
N PHE A 258 -3.85 -23.30 -19.79
CA PHE A 258 -3.26 -23.31 -18.46
C PHE A 258 -3.90 -22.27 -17.54
N ALA A 259 -4.25 -21.09 -18.07
CA ALA A 259 -4.97 -20.05 -17.33
C ALA A 259 -6.39 -20.49 -16.97
N ILE A 260 -7.11 -21.15 -17.88
CA ILE A 260 -8.44 -21.72 -17.62
C ILE A 260 -8.36 -22.81 -16.55
N LEU A 261 -7.40 -23.72 -16.64
CA LEU A 261 -7.18 -24.78 -15.65
C LEU A 261 -6.80 -24.20 -14.28
N ALA A 262 -5.89 -23.24 -14.24
CA ALA A 262 -5.50 -22.56 -13.01
C ALA A 262 -6.69 -21.80 -12.40
N PHE A 263 -7.48 -21.11 -13.23
CA PHE A 263 -8.70 -20.43 -12.80
C PHE A 263 -9.73 -21.42 -12.25
N TYR A 264 -9.98 -22.54 -12.93
CA TYR A 264 -10.90 -23.58 -12.49
C TYR A 264 -10.46 -24.21 -11.16
N CYS A 265 -9.18 -24.54 -11.01
CA CYS A 265 -8.62 -25.02 -9.75
C CYS A 265 -8.76 -24.00 -8.63
N ALA A 266 -8.43 -22.73 -8.88
CA ALA A 266 -8.58 -21.66 -7.91
C ALA A 266 -10.06 -21.45 -7.52
N PHE A 267 -10.97 -21.45 -8.51
CA PHE A 267 -12.41 -21.32 -8.31
C PHE A 267 -12.95 -22.45 -7.43
N ASN A 268 -12.56 -23.70 -7.67
CA ASN A 268 -12.98 -24.83 -6.86
C ASN A 268 -12.42 -24.79 -5.44
N VAL A 269 -11.17 -24.38 -5.25
CA VAL A 269 -10.56 -24.26 -3.91
C VAL A 269 -11.23 -23.14 -3.11
N ILE A 270 -11.46 -21.98 -3.73
CA ILE A 270 -12.08 -20.82 -3.06
C ILE A 270 -13.58 -21.07 -2.82
N GLY A 271 -14.28 -21.65 -3.80
CA GLY A 271 -15.71 -21.96 -3.72
C GLY A 271 -16.07 -22.98 -2.64
N LYS A 272 -15.13 -23.84 -2.23
CA LYS A 272 -15.30 -24.74 -1.07
C LYS A 272 -15.31 -24.01 0.27
N GLN A 273 -14.69 -22.82 0.35
CA GLN A 273 -14.53 -22.08 1.59
C GLN A 273 -15.42 -20.84 1.68
N ARG A 274 -15.93 -20.36 0.54
CA ARG A 274 -16.69 -19.11 0.45
C ARG A 274 -17.76 -19.20 -0.63
N ASP A 275 -18.89 -18.57 -0.36
CA ASP A 275 -19.89 -18.31 -1.39
C ASP A 275 -19.37 -17.25 -2.37
N LEU A 276 -19.10 -17.68 -3.61
CA LEU A 276 -18.57 -16.83 -4.66
C LEU A 276 -19.64 -15.89 -5.26
N SER A 277 -20.93 -16.24 -5.14
CA SER A 277 -22.03 -15.40 -5.65
C SER A 277 -22.15 -14.08 -4.88
N THR A 278 -21.74 -14.08 -3.62
CA THR A 278 -21.71 -12.90 -2.73
C THR A 278 -20.31 -12.32 -2.55
N ILE A 279 -19.34 -12.78 -3.37
CA ILE A 279 -17.91 -12.44 -3.26
C ILE A 279 -17.40 -12.74 -1.83
N GLY A 280 -17.88 -13.82 -1.21
CA GLY A 280 -17.61 -14.13 0.20
C GLY A 280 -18.29 -13.16 1.16
N SER A 281 -19.59 -12.96 1.05
CA SER A 281 -20.40 -12.08 1.90
C SER A 281 -20.16 -10.57 1.77
N ARG A 282 -19.29 -10.12 0.85
CA ARG A 282 -19.01 -8.67 0.68
C ARG A 282 -20.22 -7.89 0.16
N THR A 283 -21.10 -8.52 -0.62
CA THR A 283 -22.35 -7.89 -1.07
C THR A 283 -23.24 -7.46 0.11
N TYR A 284 -23.38 -8.31 1.14
CA TYR A 284 -24.12 -7.98 2.36
C TYR A 284 -23.43 -6.88 3.17
N ILE A 285 -22.11 -6.95 3.29
CA ILE A 285 -21.30 -5.93 4.00
C ILE A 285 -21.45 -4.56 3.32
N TYR A 286 -21.42 -4.51 2.00
CA TYR A 286 -21.57 -3.27 1.24
C TYR A 286 -22.97 -2.69 1.34
N LYS A 287 -24.00 -3.55 1.36
CA LYS A 287 -25.37 -3.11 1.63
C LYS A 287 -25.47 -2.49 3.02
N ALA A 288 -24.95 -3.17 4.05
CA ALA A 288 -24.90 -2.64 5.40
C ALA A 288 -24.09 -1.33 5.48
N ALA A 289 -23.01 -1.21 4.70
CA ALA A 289 -22.23 0.02 4.60
C ALA A 289 -23.09 1.19 4.09
N ILE A 290 -23.83 0.99 3.00
CA ILE A 290 -24.71 2.02 2.44
C ILE A 290 -25.78 2.44 3.45
N ASP A 291 -26.41 1.48 4.12
CA ASP A 291 -27.44 1.75 5.12
C ASP A 291 -26.89 2.54 6.32
N ASN A 292 -25.69 2.19 6.79
CA ASN A 292 -25.03 2.91 7.89
C ASN A 292 -24.52 4.29 7.48
N ILE A 293 -24.03 4.45 6.25
CA ILE A 293 -23.63 5.77 5.72
C ILE A 293 -24.85 6.68 5.58
N LYS A 294 -26.01 6.15 5.18
CA LYS A 294 -27.25 6.93 5.15
C LYS A 294 -27.71 7.34 6.55
N TYR A 295 -27.53 6.47 7.54
CA TYR A 295 -27.88 6.78 8.93
C TYR A 295 -26.90 7.76 9.58
N PHE A 296 -25.60 7.66 9.26
CA PHE A 296 -24.52 8.55 9.73
C PHE A 296 -23.87 9.30 8.56
N PRO A 297 -24.56 10.26 7.92
CA PRO A 297 -24.05 10.94 6.72
C PRO A 297 -22.81 11.81 7.00
N ASN A 298 -22.70 12.30 8.24
CA ASN A 298 -21.57 13.10 8.75
C ASN A 298 -20.47 12.24 9.39
N GLY A 299 -20.54 10.92 9.20
CA GLY A 299 -19.60 9.94 9.74
C GLY A 299 -19.70 9.71 11.25
N VAL A 300 -18.84 8.80 11.73
CA VAL A 300 -18.79 8.37 13.15
C VAL A 300 -17.49 8.76 13.86
N GLY A 301 -16.57 9.42 13.17
CA GLY A 301 -15.34 9.97 13.76
C GLY A 301 -14.51 8.94 14.52
N LYS A 302 -14.22 9.26 15.79
CA LYS A 302 -13.44 8.42 16.71
C LYS A 302 -14.13 7.10 17.09
N ASP A 303 -15.42 6.94 16.81
CA ASP A 303 -16.12 5.69 17.12
C ASP A 303 -15.95 4.64 16.00
N PHE A 304 -15.33 5.03 14.88
CA PHE A 304 -14.97 4.10 13.81
C PHE A 304 -14.08 2.96 14.34
N GLY A 305 -14.49 1.71 14.06
CA GLY A 305 -13.82 0.50 14.56
C GLY A 305 -14.23 0.08 15.96
N ASN A 306 -15.02 0.89 16.68
CA ASN A 306 -15.66 0.50 17.94
C ASN A 306 -17.15 0.14 17.72
N ILE A 307 -17.73 0.54 16.59
CA ILE A 307 -19.10 0.21 16.20
C ILE A 307 -19.10 -1.12 15.43
N PHE A 308 -19.81 -2.11 15.96
CA PHE A 308 -20.08 -3.37 15.26
C PHE A 308 -21.32 -3.21 14.38
N VAL A 309 -21.15 -3.41 13.07
CA VAL A 309 -22.24 -3.37 12.09
C VAL A 309 -22.69 -4.79 11.76
N ASN A 310 -23.98 -5.05 11.90
CA ASN A 310 -24.56 -6.33 11.51
C ASN A 310 -24.84 -6.37 10.00
N ALA A 311 -24.07 -7.18 9.27
CA ALA A 311 -24.23 -7.42 7.83
C ALA A 311 -24.90 -8.78 7.57
N GLN A 312 -26.06 -9.00 8.21
CA GLN A 312 -26.92 -10.19 8.14
C GLN A 312 -26.24 -11.49 8.58
N VAL A 313 -25.27 -11.95 7.82
CA VAL A 313 -24.54 -13.21 8.01
C VAL A 313 -23.25 -13.03 8.81
N VAL A 314 -22.79 -11.78 9.00
CA VAL A 314 -21.53 -11.47 9.68
C VAL A 314 -21.63 -10.12 10.40
N GLN A 315 -21.02 -10.02 11.59
CA GLN A 315 -20.77 -8.74 12.22
C GLN A 315 -19.40 -8.21 11.81
N VAL A 316 -19.35 -6.96 11.39
CA VAL A 316 -18.13 -6.32 10.89
C VAL A 316 -17.86 -5.00 11.60
N GLU A 317 -16.59 -4.76 11.88
CA GLU A 317 -16.07 -3.49 12.42
C GLU A 317 -15.58 -2.55 11.31
N ASN A 318 -15.64 -2.99 10.05
CA ASN A 318 -15.28 -2.22 8.86
C ASN A 318 -15.98 -2.80 7.62
N PHE A 319 -16.14 -1.99 6.57
CA PHE A 319 -16.87 -2.37 5.37
C PHE A 319 -16.05 -3.08 4.30
N HIS A 320 -14.86 -3.60 4.65
CA HIS A 320 -13.96 -4.28 3.72
C HIS A 320 -13.69 -3.49 2.43
N ASN A 321 -13.75 -2.16 2.53
CA ASN A 321 -13.52 -1.23 1.43
C ASN A 321 -12.95 0.05 2.01
N ILE A 322 -11.75 0.44 1.57
CA ILE A 322 -11.04 1.58 2.17
C ILE A 322 -11.82 2.89 2.00
N PHE A 323 -12.56 3.06 0.90
CA PHE A 323 -13.26 4.29 0.56
C PHE A 323 -14.61 4.38 1.28
N LEU A 324 -15.35 3.28 1.37
CA LEU A 324 -16.57 3.24 2.19
C LEU A 324 -16.24 3.44 3.67
N ASN A 325 -15.12 2.89 4.14
CA ASN A 325 -14.64 3.15 5.50
C ASN A 325 -14.28 4.62 5.71
N GLU A 326 -13.67 5.29 4.72
CA GLU A 326 -13.37 6.72 4.81
C GLU A 326 -14.63 7.57 4.86
N ILE A 327 -15.62 7.24 4.02
CA ILE A 327 -16.93 7.90 4.01
C ILE A 327 -17.62 7.75 5.37
N PHE A 328 -17.66 6.53 5.88
CA PHE A 328 -18.31 6.23 7.15
C PHE A 328 -17.58 6.86 8.34
N ARG A 329 -16.25 6.93 8.28
CA ARG A 329 -15.46 7.52 9.36
C ARG A 329 -15.56 9.04 9.38
N PHE A 330 -15.51 9.69 8.22
CA PHE A 330 -15.51 11.15 8.15
C PHE A 330 -16.83 11.69 7.64
N SER A 331 -17.11 11.55 6.36
CA SER A 331 -18.39 11.91 5.73
C SER A 331 -18.30 11.62 4.24
N ILE A 332 -19.43 11.67 3.54
CA ILE A 332 -19.47 11.46 2.08
C ILE A 332 -18.50 12.41 1.32
N PRO A 333 -18.51 13.74 1.54
CA PRO A 333 -17.60 14.63 0.82
C PRO A 333 -16.12 14.34 1.09
N VAL A 334 -15.76 14.04 2.33
CA VAL A 334 -14.38 13.76 2.73
C VAL A 334 -13.90 12.45 2.11
N GLY A 335 -14.70 11.39 2.19
CA GLY A 335 -14.37 10.11 1.60
C GLY A 335 -14.29 10.16 0.07
N PHE A 336 -15.12 10.97 -0.58
CA PHE A 336 -15.03 11.21 -2.03
C PHE A 336 -13.73 11.93 -2.41
N MET A 337 -13.32 12.97 -1.67
CA MET A 337 -12.02 13.61 -1.91
C MET A 337 -10.84 12.64 -1.70
N TYR A 338 -10.92 11.77 -0.69
CA TYR A 338 -9.90 10.73 -0.46
C TYR A 338 -9.83 9.72 -1.60
N PHE A 339 -10.98 9.29 -2.14
CA PHE A 339 -11.05 8.46 -3.35
C PHE A 339 -10.44 9.18 -4.56
N LEU A 340 -10.78 10.47 -4.74
CA LEU A 340 -10.26 11.28 -5.84
C LEU A 340 -8.74 11.41 -5.78
N LEU A 341 -8.13 11.62 -4.60
CA LEU A 341 -6.68 11.62 -4.43
C LEU A 341 -6.04 10.33 -4.95
N HIS A 342 -6.58 9.16 -4.58
CA HIS A 342 -6.06 7.87 -5.04
C HIS A 342 -6.23 7.70 -6.56
N ILE A 343 -7.41 8.04 -7.07
CA ILE A 343 -7.73 7.95 -8.49
C ILE A 343 -6.82 8.82 -9.34
N LEU A 344 -6.54 10.07 -8.93
CA LEU A 344 -5.64 10.97 -9.65
C LEU A 344 -4.21 10.45 -9.66
N VAL A 345 -3.71 9.97 -8.51
CA VAL A 345 -2.38 9.34 -8.42
C VAL A 345 -2.29 8.11 -9.34
N SER A 346 -3.34 7.31 -9.41
CA SER A 346 -3.38 6.12 -10.25
C SER A 346 -3.47 6.42 -11.74
N PHE A 347 -4.40 7.29 -12.16
CA PHE A 347 -4.57 7.67 -13.56
C PHE A 347 -3.33 8.37 -14.11
N ARG A 348 -2.76 9.32 -13.36
CA ARG A 348 -1.53 9.98 -13.81
C ARG A 348 -0.40 8.97 -13.94
N GLY A 349 -0.25 8.08 -12.97
CA GLY A 349 0.75 7.01 -13.00
C GLY A 349 0.65 6.12 -14.25
N ILE A 350 -0.56 5.70 -14.61
CA ILE A 350 -0.82 4.93 -15.83
C ILE A 350 -0.53 5.78 -17.07
N SER A 351 -0.97 7.04 -17.11
CA SER A 351 -0.78 7.94 -18.26
C SER A 351 0.68 8.22 -18.59
N ILE A 352 1.55 8.23 -17.57
CA ILE A 352 3.00 8.48 -17.70
C ILE A 352 3.73 7.27 -18.27
N ASN A 353 3.35 6.06 -17.85
CA ASN A 353 4.06 4.85 -18.20
C ASN A 353 3.49 4.17 -19.45
N ARG A 354 2.16 4.22 -19.62
CA ARG A 354 1.41 3.62 -20.74
C ARG A 354 1.79 2.15 -20.97
N ASP A 355 1.99 1.40 -19.89
CA ASP A 355 2.38 0.00 -19.95
C ASP A 355 1.51 -0.89 -19.04
N ILE A 356 1.37 -2.14 -19.45
CA ILE A 356 0.51 -3.14 -18.80
C ILE A 356 0.99 -3.55 -17.40
N PHE A 357 2.28 -3.39 -17.09
CA PHE A 357 2.84 -3.71 -15.78
C PHE A 357 2.51 -2.62 -14.76
N SER A 358 2.61 -1.36 -15.15
CA SER A 358 2.14 -0.23 -14.34
C SER A 358 0.63 -0.30 -14.11
N LEU A 359 -0.14 -0.67 -15.14
CA LEU A 359 -1.58 -0.89 -15.01
C LEU A 359 -1.91 -2.02 -14.03
N SER A 360 -1.21 -3.17 -14.12
CA SER A 360 -1.49 -4.31 -13.23
C SER A 360 -1.16 -4.01 -11.77
N ILE A 361 -0.12 -3.22 -11.48
CA ILE A 361 0.19 -2.75 -10.12
C ILE A 361 -0.98 -1.94 -9.55
N ILE A 362 -1.46 -0.96 -10.31
CA ILE A 362 -2.57 -0.10 -9.89
C ILE A 362 -3.87 -0.91 -9.73
N CYS A 363 -4.22 -1.76 -10.69
CA CYS A 363 -5.39 -2.63 -10.60
C CYS A 363 -5.30 -3.55 -9.37
N SER A 364 -4.13 -4.12 -9.09
CA SER A 364 -3.91 -4.97 -7.91
C SER A 364 -4.13 -4.21 -6.60
N CYS A 365 -3.68 -2.96 -6.52
CA CYS A 365 -3.95 -2.10 -5.37
C CYS A 365 -5.45 -1.86 -5.20
N PHE A 366 -6.17 -1.49 -6.26
CA PHE A 366 -7.62 -1.26 -6.17
C PHE A 366 -8.40 -2.52 -5.82
N VAL A 367 -8.05 -3.68 -6.37
CA VAL A 367 -8.65 -4.95 -5.98
C VAL A 367 -8.52 -5.17 -4.47
N MET A 368 -7.33 -4.92 -3.91
CA MET A 368 -7.11 -4.99 -2.46
C MET A 368 -7.91 -3.92 -1.69
N PHE A 369 -8.10 -2.73 -2.25
CA PHE A 369 -8.87 -1.64 -1.65
C PHE A 369 -10.37 -1.91 -1.58
N PHE A 370 -10.89 -2.73 -2.51
CA PHE A 370 -12.29 -3.12 -2.56
C PHE A 370 -12.57 -4.46 -1.85
N ILE A 371 -11.60 -5.37 -1.74
CA ILE A 371 -11.87 -6.68 -1.11
C ILE A 371 -11.73 -6.65 0.42
N ASP A 372 -10.91 -5.73 0.94
CA ASP A 372 -10.66 -5.61 2.37
C ASP A 372 -10.25 -4.18 2.77
N TYR A 373 -10.22 -3.92 4.08
CA TYR A 373 -9.60 -2.72 4.63
C TYR A 373 -8.06 -2.88 4.66
N SER A 374 -7.49 -3.03 3.47
CA SER A 374 -6.09 -3.38 3.22
C SER A 374 -5.11 -2.21 3.41
N LEU A 375 -5.58 -0.97 3.32
CA LEU A 375 -4.77 0.21 3.56
C LEU A 375 -5.31 0.98 4.76
N ARG A 376 -4.60 0.89 5.89
CA ARG A 376 -4.89 1.70 7.07
C ARG A 376 -3.95 2.90 7.09
N THR A 377 -4.29 3.87 7.94
CA THR A 377 -3.61 5.17 7.97
C THR A 377 -2.16 5.07 8.37
N GLU A 378 -1.84 4.14 9.27
CA GLU A 378 -0.47 3.89 9.68
C GLU A 378 0.42 3.33 8.56
N GLN A 379 -0.15 2.73 7.49
CA GLN A 379 0.61 2.29 6.32
C GLN A 379 0.48 3.21 5.10
N LEU A 380 -0.36 4.26 5.15
CA LEU A 380 -0.63 5.12 3.99
C LEU A 380 0.64 5.76 3.43
N SER A 381 1.52 6.25 4.31
CA SER A 381 2.76 6.91 3.91
C SER A 381 3.73 5.97 3.19
N ILE A 382 3.92 4.76 3.72
CA ILE A 382 4.80 3.76 3.09
C ILE A 382 4.19 3.27 1.79
N TYR A 383 2.87 3.05 1.74
CA TYR A 383 2.15 2.74 0.51
C TYR A 383 2.40 3.79 -0.58
N LEU A 384 2.18 5.08 -0.30
CA LEU A 384 2.38 6.16 -1.27
C LEU A 384 3.84 6.26 -1.72
N PHE A 385 4.79 6.06 -0.81
CA PHE A 385 6.22 6.01 -1.16
C PHE A 385 6.53 4.85 -2.11
N LEU A 386 6.02 3.65 -1.84
CA LEU A 386 6.21 2.48 -2.70
C LEU A 386 5.55 2.69 -4.07
N ILE A 387 4.36 3.30 -4.13
CA ILE A 387 3.71 3.70 -5.39
C ILE A 387 4.58 4.69 -6.18
N TYR A 388 5.16 5.69 -5.51
CA TYR A 388 6.10 6.62 -6.14
C TYR A 388 7.29 5.87 -6.77
N ILE A 389 7.92 4.95 -6.03
CA ILE A 389 9.03 4.13 -6.53
C ILE A 389 8.59 3.22 -7.70
N CYS A 390 7.46 2.50 -7.55
CA CYS A 390 6.92 1.58 -8.55
C CYS A 390 6.50 2.26 -9.85
N ILE A 391 5.89 3.43 -9.77
CA ILE A 391 5.14 4.02 -10.89
C ILE A 391 5.80 5.31 -11.40
N TYR A 392 6.33 6.16 -10.53
CA TYR A 392 6.75 7.52 -10.91
C TYR A 392 8.25 7.67 -11.14
N VAL A 393 9.07 6.77 -10.58
CA VAL A 393 10.52 6.74 -10.85
C VAL A 393 10.77 6.05 -12.20
N LYS A 394 11.36 6.74 -13.17
CA LYS A 394 11.80 6.13 -14.44
C LYS A 394 13.32 5.98 -14.42
N GLU A 395 13.81 4.82 -14.83
CA GLU A 395 15.21 4.67 -15.21
C GLU A 395 15.36 5.34 -16.59
N ASN A 396 16.34 6.24 -16.69
CA ASN A 396 16.63 6.95 -17.95
C ASN A 396 17.26 6.01 -18.98
#